data_AF-A0A918EUJ2-F1
#
_entry.id   AF-A0A918EUJ2-F1
#
_cell.length_a   1.000
_cell.length_b   1.000
_cell.length_c   1.000
_cell.angle_alpha   90.00
_cell.angle_beta   90.00
_cell.angle_gamma   90.00
#
_symmetry.space_group_name_H-M   'P 1'
#
loop_
_entity.id
_entity.type
_entity.pdbx_description
1 polymer ?
#
loop_
_entity_poly.entity_id
_entity_poly.type
_entity_poly.pdbx_seq_one_letter_code
_entity_poly.pdbx_strand_id
1 'polypeptide(L)'
;MTTTTVPRTQDLSEGALGMALLDIERRDLSTARRHLARATVRGVSTGSNASLFHGAPALEFVLARAHGAGDDVRAAVDRVVDARLAATHRRQAAGALPHLAEWDLIRGLTGLAALLLSRRPIAPRLPDVLACLVALAHPARGEGRILPGWWSLVGPDGKTMAGGHGNNGMAHGIAGPLAVLCLALRAGVSVPGQEEAVGTFATWLDRHGAHYWSTAAHLKTDQPPAAEPARQSWCYGQPGIARAQQLAALALGDTARRQAAEDTVETILTDPLRLARITPDRRREAAGDQGQQAADQGPRRDRHPLR
;
A
#
# COMPACT_ATOMS: atom_id res chain seq x y z
N MET A 1 -10.60 -32.19 -1.25
CA MET A 1 -10.96 -30.78 -0.98
C MET A 1 -10.65 -29.98 -2.22
N THR A 2 -11.67 -29.67 -3.02
CA THR A 2 -11.56 -28.81 -4.20
C THR A 2 -11.26 -27.39 -3.74
N THR A 3 -10.10 -26.87 -4.09
CA THR A 3 -9.73 -25.46 -3.95
C THR A 3 -10.68 -24.64 -4.82
N THR A 4 -11.72 -24.09 -4.22
CA THR A 4 -12.62 -23.15 -4.89
C THR A 4 -11.78 -21.95 -5.32
N THR A 5 -11.40 -21.90 -6.61
CA THR A 5 -10.69 -20.77 -7.18
C THR A 5 -11.62 -19.56 -7.06
N VAL A 6 -11.25 -18.61 -6.20
CA VAL A 6 -12.00 -17.36 -6.07
C VAL A 6 -12.07 -16.72 -7.46
N PRO A 7 -13.25 -16.34 -7.96
CA PRO A 7 -13.36 -15.75 -9.29
C PRO A 7 -12.52 -14.47 -9.38
N ARG A 8 -11.43 -14.51 -10.16
CA ARG A 8 -10.55 -13.36 -10.44
C ARG A 8 -11.20 -12.29 -11.35
N THR A 9 -12.47 -12.47 -11.71
CA THR A 9 -13.18 -11.57 -12.63
C THR A 9 -13.35 -10.16 -12.05
N GLN A 10 -13.30 -10.01 -10.72
CA GLN A 10 -13.47 -8.75 -10.00
C GLN A 10 -12.16 -8.06 -9.63
N ASP A 11 -11.02 -8.55 -10.13
CA ASP A 11 -9.73 -7.92 -9.86
C ASP A 11 -9.54 -6.69 -10.76
N LEU A 12 -9.01 -5.61 -10.19
CA LEU A 12 -8.62 -4.42 -10.95
C LEU A 12 -7.31 -4.65 -11.72
N SER A 13 -6.42 -5.51 -11.22
CA SER A 13 -5.10 -5.76 -11.81
C SER A 13 -5.16 -6.71 -13.01
N GLU A 14 -5.91 -7.81 -12.90
CA GLU A 14 -5.93 -8.90 -13.89
C GLU A 14 -7.34 -9.33 -14.32
N GLY A 15 -8.36 -8.64 -13.79
CA GLY A 15 -9.76 -9.03 -13.97
C GLY A 15 -10.52 -8.17 -14.97
N ALA A 16 -11.82 -8.48 -15.10
CA ALA A 16 -12.71 -7.78 -16.01
C ALA A 16 -12.97 -6.32 -15.56
N LEU A 17 -12.83 -6.01 -14.27
CA LEU A 17 -12.91 -4.62 -13.80
C LEU A 17 -11.77 -3.75 -14.33
N GLY A 18 -10.54 -4.27 -14.39
CA GLY A 18 -9.41 -3.58 -15.00
C GLY A 18 -9.62 -3.30 -16.49
N MET A 19 -10.13 -4.30 -17.22
CA MET A 19 -10.47 -4.13 -18.64
C MET A 19 -11.61 -3.12 -18.84
N ALA A 20 -12.65 -3.16 -18.01
CA ALA A 20 -13.73 -2.18 -18.06
C ALA A 20 -13.22 -0.76 -17.83
N LEU A 21 -12.30 -0.55 -16.88
CA LEU A 21 -11.67 0.75 -16.65
C LEU A 21 -10.95 1.25 -17.89
N LEU A 22 -10.12 0.42 -18.53
CA LEU A 22 -9.42 0.78 -19.76
C LEU A 22 -10.39 1.20 -20.87
N ASP A 23 -11.50 0.47 -21.04
CA ASP A 23 -12.50 0.77 -22.06
C ASP A 23 -13.27 2.08 -21.76
N ILE A 24 -13.57 2.36 -20.48
CA ILE A 24 -14.17 3.63 -20.04
C ILE A 24 -13.23 4.80 -20.38
N GLU A 25 -11.94 4.71 -20.06
CA GLU A 25 -10.95 5.76 -20.36
C GLU A 25 -10.79 5.97 -21.88
N ARG A 26 -10.99 4.91 -22.68
CA ARG A 26 -11.04 4.97 -24.16
C ARG A 26 -12.38 5.44 -24.72
N ARG A 27 -13.37 5.71 -23.86
CA ARG A 27 -14.76 6.07 -24.22
C ARG A 27 -15.53 4.99 -24.97
N ASP A 28 -15.11 3.72 -24.89
CA ASP A 28 -15.88 2.57 -25.39
C ASP A 28 -16.79 1.99 -24.30
N LEU A 29 -17.88 2.70 -24.03
CA LEU A 29 -18.85 2.30 -23.01
C LEU A 29 -19.56 0.98 -23.34
N SER A 30 -19.61 0.59 -24.62
CA SER A 30 -20.26 -0.66 -25.02
C SER A 30 -19.46 -1.88 -24.56
N THR A 31 -18.14 -1.84 -24.75
CA THR A 31 -17.21 -2.90 -24.33
C THR A 31 -17.04 -2.89 -22.82
N ALA A 32 -16.94 -1.70 -22.21
CA ALA A 32 -16.92 -1.55 -20.77
C ALA A 32 -18.12 -2.24 -20.10
N ARG A 33 -19.34 -2.05 -20.62
CA ARG A 33 -20.55 -2.71 -20.08
C ARG A 33 -20.47 -4.24 -20.13
N ARG A 34 -19.89 -4.83 -21.19
CA ARG A 34 -19.70 -6.29 -21.28
C ARG A 34 -18.71 -6.79 -20.23
N HIS A 35 -17.62 -6.07 -20.01
CA HIS A 35 -16.65 -6.39 -18.97
C HIS A 35 -17.24 -6.23 -17.56
N LEU A 36 -18.01 -5.17 -17.31
CA LEU A 36 -18.74 -4.97 -16.06
C LEU A 36 -19.73 -6.10 -15.79
N ALA A 37 -20.56 -6.46 -16.78
CA ALA A 37 -21.49 -7.58 -16.66
C ALA A 37 -20.78 -8.90 -16.34
N ARG A 38 -19.64 -9.17 -17.00
CA ARG A 38 -18.80 -10.34 -16.70
C ARG A 38 -18.22 -10.31 -15.29
N ALA A 39 -17.81 -9.14 -14.80
CA ALA A 39 -17.27 -8.99 -13.45
C ALA A 39 -18.33 -9.28 -12.38
N THR A 40 -19.58 -8.88 -12.62
CA THR A 40 -20.66 -8.90 -11.62
C THR A 40 -21.66 -10.05 -11.78
N VAL A 41 -21.57 -10.88 -12.82
CA VAL A 41 -22.53 -11.96 -13.11
C VAL A 41 -22.75 -12.96 -11.97
N ARG A 42 -21.76 -13.13 -11.08
CA ARG A 42 -21.85 -14.03 -9.90
C ARG A 42 -22.07 -13.27 -8.58
N GLY A 43 -22.59 -12.06 -8.65
CA GLY A 43 -22.62 -11.13 -7.52
C GLY A 43 -21.30 -10.38 -7.37
N VAL A 44 -21.16 -9.56 -6.32
CA VAL A 44 -19.99 -8.72 -6.05
C VAL A 44 -19.45 -9.01 -4.66
N SER A 45 -18.15 -9.23 -4.52
CA SER A 45 -17.58 -9.50 -3.19
C SER A 45 -17.61 -8.25 -2.30
N THR A 46 -18.18 -8.42 -1.11
CA THR A 46 -18.17 -7.45 0.00
C THR A 46 -17.54 -8.04 1.26
N GLY A 47 -16.85 -9.18 1.12
CA GLY A 47 -16.25 -9.91 2.24
C GLY A 47 -14.89 -9.34 2.69
N SER A 48 -14.17 -10.13 3.48
CA SER A 48 -12.84 -9.77 3.99
C SER A 48 -11.74 -9.68 2.92
N ASN A 49 -12.03 -10.02 1.67
CA ASN A 49 -11.14 -9.83 0.52
C ASN A 49 -11.48 -8.56 -0.30
N ALA A 50 -12.57 -7.85 0.01
CA ALA A 50 -12.94 -6.63 -0.69
C ALA A 50 -11.97 -5.49 -0.34
N SER A 51 -11.48 -4.80 -1.38
CA SER A 51 -10.52 -3.70 -1.30
C SER A 51 -10.62 -2.81 -2.55
N LEU A 52 -9.80 -1.76 -2.63
CA LEU A 52 -9.71 -0.93 -3.84
C LEU A 52 -9.40 -1.74 -5.12
N PHE A 53 -8.72 -2.89 -4.99
CA PHE A 53 -8.29 -3.72 -6.11
C PHE A 53 -9.17 -4.96 -6.32
N HIS A 54 -10.16 -5.23 -5.47
CA HIS A 54 -11.07 -6.37 -5.61
C HIS A 54 -12.47 -6.11 -5.05
N GLY A 55 -13.50 -6.58 -5.76
CA GLY A 55 -14.87 -6.62 -5.25
C GLY A 55 -15.60 -5.26 -5.33
N ALA A 56 -16.46 -4.99 -4.35
CA ALA A 56 -17.33 -3.81 -4.37
C ALA A 56 -16.57 -2.46 -4.42
N PRO A 57 -15.47 -2.24 -3.67
CA PRO A 57 -14.75 -0.97 -3.75
C PRO A 57 -14.05 -0.78 -5.11
N ALA A 58 -13.50 -1.85 -5.69
CA ALA A 58 -12.96 -1.81 -7.06
C ALA A 58 -14.05 -1.50 -8.10
N LEU A 59 -15.23 -2.12 -7.96
CA LEU A 59 -16.36 -1.86 -8.85
C LEU A 59 -16.83 -0.40 -8.73
N GLU A 60 -16.95 0.12 -7.51
CA GLU A 60 -17.29 1.52 -7.27
C GLU A 60 -16.29 2.46 -7.95
N PHE A 61 -14.98 2.19 -7.77
CA PHE A 61 -13.91 2.98 -8.38
C PHE A 61 -14.06 3.05 -9.91
N VAL A 62 -14.32 1.92 -10.56
CA VAL A 62 -14.49 1.82 -12.01
C VAL A 62 -15.74 2.57 -12.46
N LEU A 63 -16.89 2.33 -11.81
CA LEU A 63 -18.16 2.99 -12.15
C LEU A 63 -18.10 4.51 -11.95
N ALA A 64 -17.34 4.98 -10.96
CA ALA A 64 -17.13 6.40 -10.71
C ALA A 64 -16.40 7.11 -11.87
N ARG A 65 -15.58 6.41 -12.67
CA ARG A 65 -14.94 6.97 -13.88
C ARG A 65 -15.91 7.17 -15.05
N ALA A 66 -17.00 6.41 -15.07
CA ALA A 66 -18.10 6.60 -16.00
C ALA A 66 -19.22 7.49 -15.43
N HIS A 67 -18.97 8.21 -14.33
CA HIS A 67 -19.94 9.06 -13.62
C HIS A 67 -21.22 8.33 -13.14
N GLY A 68 -21.14 7.02 -12.89
CA GLY A 68 -22.33 6.16 -12.71
C GLY A 68 -22.30 5.21 -11.52
N ALA A 69 -21.55 5.49 -10.45
CA ALA A 69 -21.60 4.64 -9.25
C ALA A 69 -22.95 4.78 -8.54
N GLY A 70 -23.80 3.75 -8.65
CA GLY A 70 -25.11 3.69 -8.00
C GLY A 70 -25.01 3.56 -6.47
N ASP A 71 -26.08 3.99 -5.78
CA ASP A 71 -26.10 4.09 -4.33
C ASP A 71 -25.99 2.75 -3.61
N ASP A 72 -26.50 1.66 -4.21
CA ASP A 72 -26.37 0.31 -3.66
C ASP A 72 -24.91 -0.15 -3.57
N VAL A 73 -24.10 0.18 -4.58
CA VAL A 73 -22.67 -0.14 -4.60
C VAL A 73 -21.95 0.66 -3.51
N ARG A 74 -22.24 1.96 -3.40
CA ARG A 74 -21.67 2.82 -2.34
C ARG A 74 -22.04 2.33 -0.96
N ALA A 75 -23.30 1.95 -0.73
CA ALA A 75 -23.76 1.39 0.54
C ALA A 75 -23.07 0.06 0.86
N ALA A 76 -22.81 -0.78 -0.14
CA ALA A 76 -22.03 -2.01 0.04
C ALA A 76 -20.56 -1.72 0.43
N VAL A 77 -19.93 -0.74 -0.21
CA VAL A 77 -18.57 -0.30 0.13
C VAL A 77 -18.51 0.30 1.52
N ASP A 78 -19.51 1.10 1.90
CA ASP A 78 -19.60 1.69 3.23
C ASP A 78 -19.67 0.61 4.32
N ARG A 79 -20.42 -0.48 4.11
CA ARG A 79 -20.41 -1.65 5.02
C ARG A 79 -19.05 -2.33 5.10
N VAL A 80 -18.31 -2.41 3.99
CA VAL A 80 -16.94 -2.94 3.98
C VAL A 80 -16.03 -2.05 4.83
N VAL A 81 -16.12 -0.73 4.66
CA VAL A 81 -15.34 0.24 5.45
C VAL A 81 -15.66 0.11 6.93
N ASP A 82 -16.94 0.08 7.31
CA ASP A 82 -17.38 -0.05 8.71
C ASP A 82 -16.84 -1.35 9.34
N ALA A 83 -16.85 -2.46 8.60
CA ALA A 83 -16.29 -3.74 9.07
C ALA A 83 -14.76 -3.69 9.26
N ARG A 84 -14.03 -2.98 8.39
CA ARG A 84 -12.56 -2.81 8.50
C ARG A 84 -12.18 -1.92 9.68
N LEU A 85 -12.92 -0.84 9.91
CA LEU A 85 -12.75 0.03 11.08
C LEU A 85 -12.97 -0.77 12.37
N ALA A 86 -14.07 -1.52 12.45
CA ALA A 86 -14.36 -2.36 13.62
C ALA A 86 -13.29 -3.45 13.87
N ALA A 87 -12.72 -4.04 12.82
CA ALA A 87 -11.60 -4.98 12.95
C ALA A 87 -10.33 -4.29 13.47
N THR A 88 -9.99 -3.12 12.93
CA THR A 88 -8.83 -2.31 13.34
C THR A 88 -8.92 -1.91 14.80
N HIS A 89 -10.07 -1.39 15.24
CA HIS A 89 -10.29 -1.00 16.63
C HIS A 89 -10.19 -2.19 17.59
N ARG A 90 -10.74 -3.37 17.23
CA ARG A 90 -10.59 -4.58 18.05
C ARG A 90 -9.14 -5.02 18.20
N ARG A 91 -8.35 -4.98 17.12
CA ARG A 91 -6.92 -5.28 17.18
C ARG A 91 -6.18 -4.28 18.07
N GLN A 92 -6.44 -2.97 17.91
CA GLN A 92 -5.82 -1.94 18.73
C GLN A 92 -6.11 -2.14 20.22
N ALA A 93 -7.37 -2.44 20.57
CA ALA A 93 -7.77 -2.74 21.94
C ALA A 93 -7.06 -3.99 22.50
N ALA A 94 -6.74 -4.96 21.65
CA ALA A 94 -5.98 -6.15 22.02
C ALA A 94 -4.46 -5.91 22.11
N GLY A 95 -3.96 -4.72 21.75
CA GLY A 95 -2.53 -4.41 21.73
C GLY A 95 -1.72 -5.22 20.71
N ALA A 96 -2.38 -5.81 19.71
CA ALA A 96 -1.73 -6.66 18.73
C ALA A 96 -1.10 -5.86 17.57
N LEU A 97 0.01 -6.36 17.02
CA LEU A 97 0.63 -5.80 15.82
C LEU A 97 -0.27 -5.95 14.59
N PRO A 98 -0.31 -4.95 13.69
CA PRO A 98 -1.15 -5.03 12.50
C PRO A 98 -0.62 -6.01 11.45
N HIS A 99 -1.54 -6.55 10.67
CA HIS A 99 -1.24 -7.22 9.40
C HIS A 99 -1.20 -6.16 8.28
N LEU A 100 -0.30 -6.30 7.30
CA LEU A 100 -0.19 -5.34 6.17
C LEU A 100 -1.55 -5.07 5.50
N ALA A 101 -2.33 -6.12 5.25
CA ALA A 101 -3.65 -6.04 4.63
C ALA A 101 -4.70 -5.23 5.42
N GLU A 102 -4.43 -4.85 6.66
CA GLU A 102 -5.29 -3.95 7.43
C GLU A 102 -5.19 -2.52 6.91
N TRP A 103 -3.97 -2.08 6.57
CA TRP A 103 -3.69 -0.67 6.30
C TRP A 103 -3.08 -0.39 4.93
N ASP A 104 -2.58 -1.40 4.22
CA ASP A 104 -1.93 -1.22 2.92
C ASP A 104 -2.85 -0.63 1.82
N LEU A 105 -2.24 -0.19 0.72
CA LEU A 105 -2.96 0.40 -0.41
C LEU A 105 -3.76 -0.66 -1.20
N ILE A 106 -3.23 -1.89 -1.31
CA ILE A 106 -3.80 -2.91 -2.18
C ILE A 106 -5.05 -3.59 -1.57
N ARG A 107 -5.03 -3.85 -0.27
CA ARG A 107 -6.02 -4.65 0.47
C ARG A 107 -6.66 -3.88 1.61
N GLY A 108 -5.94 -2.92 2.18
CA GLY A 108 -6.28 -2.26 3.44
C GLY A 108 -6.97 -0.91 3.32
N LEU A 109 -7.03 -0.24 4.48
CA LEU A 109 -7.67 1.04 4.70
C LEU A 109 -7.12 2.17 3.82
N THR A 110 -5.84 2.14 3.42
CA THR A 110 -5.27 3.17 2.53
C THR A 110 -5.96 3.19 1.17
N GLY A 111 -6.22 2.03 0.56
CA GLY A 111 -6.95 1.94 -0.70
C GLY A 111 -8.40 2.41 -0.57
N LEU A 112 -9.05 2.06 0.54
CA LEU A 112 -10.40 2.53 0.83
C LEU A 112 -10.44 4.05 1.04
N ALA A 113 -9.48 4.62 1.77
CA ALA A 113 -9.36 6.07 1.94
C ALA A 113 -9.22 6.79 0.58
N ALA A 114 -8.41 6.26 -0.33
CA ALA A 114 -8.24 6.83 -1.66
C ALA A 114 -9.58 6.83 -2.46
N LEU A 115 -10.35 5.75 -2.37
CA LEU A 115 -11.69 5.68 -2.98
C LEU A 115 -12.64 6.71 -2.36
N LEU A 116 -12.76 6.73 -1.04
CA LEU A 116 -13.66 7.63 -0.30
C LEU A 116 -13.35 9.12 -0.55
N LEU A 117 -12.05 9.46 -0.66
CA LEU A 117 -11.57 10.79 -1.02
C LEU A 117 -11.91 11.17 -2.47
N SER A 118 -11.98 10.18 -3.37
CA SER A 118 -12.34 10.41 -4.77
C SER A 118 -13.84 10.66 -5.00
N ARG A 119 -14.70 10.34 -4.02
CA ARG A 119 -16.14 10.59 -4.11
C ARG A 119 -16.45 12.10 -4.20
N ARG A 120 -17.57 12.42 -4.85
CA ARG A 120 -18.13 13.78 -4.90
C ARG A 120 -19.62 13.68 -4.53
N PRO A 121 -20.04 14.20 -3.35
CA PRO A 121 -19.20 14.76 -2.28
C PRO A 121 -18.26 13.71 -1.65
N ILE A 122 -17.22 14.17 -0.93
CA ILE A 122 -16.29 13.28 -0.19
C ILE A 122 -17.08 12.46 0.82
N ALA A 123 -16.71 11.19 1.00
CA ALA A 123 -17.45 10.30 1.88
C ALA A 123 -17.37 10.72 3.36
N PRO A 124 -18.47 10.67 4.12
CA PRO A 124 -18.48 11.06 5.54
C PRO A 124 -17.65 10.13 6.44
N ARG A 125 -17.38 8.90 5.99
CA ARG A 125 -16.55 7.90 6.71
C ARG A 125 -15.05 8.11 6.55
N LEU A 126 -14.61 8.99 5.65
CA LEU A 126 -13.19 9.19 5.38
C LEU A 126 -12.40 9.60 6.65
N PRO A 127 -12.86 10.54 7.49
CA PRO A 127 -12.14 10.92 8.71
C PRO A 127 -11.79 9.75 9.63
N ASP A 128 -12.71 8.81 9.86
CA ASP A 128 -12.46 7.64 10.73
C ASP A 128 -11.37 6.72 10.14
N VAL A 129 -11.36 6.57 8.81
CA VAL A 129 -10.32 5.81 8.11
C VAL A 129 -8.96 6.52 8.21
N LEU A 130 -8.92 7.85 8.04
CA LEU A 130 -7.69 8.62 8.19
C LEU A 130 -7.17 8.55 9.63
N ALA A 131 -8.04 8.61 10.64
CA ALA A 131 -7.65 8.48 12.05
C ALA A 131 -6.97 7.13 12.33
N CYS A 132 -7.46 6.03 11.74
CA CYS A 132 -6.81 4.73 11.84
C CYS A 132 -5.40 4.72 11.20
N LEU A 133 -5.22 5.40 10.06
CA LEU A 133 -3.91 5.50 9.39
C LEU A 133 -2.95 6.41 10.18
N VAL A 134 -3.43 7.51 10.75
CA VAL A 134 -2.66 8.37 11.67
C VAL A 134 -2.19 7.59 12.89
N ALA A 135 -3.02 6.69 13.42
CA ALA A 135 -2.65 5.86 14.57
C ALA A 135 -1.39 5.01 14.33
N LEU A 136 -1.04 4.69 13.07
CA LEU A 136 0.20 3.97 12.74
C LEU A 136 1.47 4.76 13.08
N ALA A 137 1.41 6.09 13.19
CA ALA A 137 2.54 6.91 13.61
C ALA A 137 2.92 6.70 15.09
N HIS A 138 1.98 6.18 15.90
CA HIS A 138 2.24 5.91 17.31
C HIS A 138 3.03 4.61 17.45
N PRO A 139 4.12 4.58 18.23
CA PRO A 139 4.91 3.38 18.40
C PRO A 139 4.11 2.22 19.00
N ALA A 140 4.32 1.02 18.48
CA ALA A 140 3.79 -0.21 19.04
C ALA A 140 4.80 -0.82 20.03
N ARG A 141 4.28 -1.44 21.10
CA ARG A 141 5.09 -2.27 22.01
C ARG A 141 5.04 -3.71 21.52
N GLY A 142 6.19 -4.28 21.15
CA GLY A 142 6.31 -5.69 20.75
C GLY A 142 7.58 -6.32 21.33
N GLU A 143 7.46 -7.49 21.96
CA GLU A 143 8.59 -8.25 22.54
C GLU A 143 9.57 -7.40 23.38
N GLY A 144 9.05 -6.47 24.19
CA GLY A 144 9.86 -5.58 25.04
C GLY A 144 10.61 -4.49 24.28
N ARG A 145 10.28 -4.24 23.00
CA ARG A 145 10.85 -3.18 22.17
C ARG A 145 9.79 -2.18 21.72
N ILE A 146 10.25 -0.96 21.46
CA ILE A 146 9.47 0.08 20.81
C ILE A 146 9.66 -0.10 19.31
N LEU A 147 8.57 -0.40 18.61
CA LEU A 147 8.55 -0.64 17.16
C LEU A 147 7.68 0.42 16.49
N PRO A 148 7.87 0.70 15.19
CA PRO A 148 6.92 1.48 14.41
C PRO A 148 5.49 0.93 14.53
N GLY A 149 4.47 1.80 14.57
CA GLY A 149 3.07 1.37 14.72
C GLY A 149 2.54 0.51 13.56
N TRP A 150 3.23 0.52 12.41
CA TRP A 150 2.94 -0.32 11.24
C TRP A 150 3.81 -1.59 11.16
N TRP A 151 4.55 -1.94 12.21
CA TRP A 151 5.36 -3.15 12.22
C TRP A 151 4.51 -4.40 12.03
N SER A 152 4.91 -5.28 11.11
CA SER A 152 4.17 -6.51 10.82
C SER A 152 5.08 -7.73 10.88
N LEU A 153 4.53 -8.83 11.41
CA LEU A 153 5.20 -10.14 11.46
C LEU A 153 5.03 -10.93 10.15
N VAL A 154 4.16 -10.50 9.25
CA VAL A 154 3.79 -11.22 8.05
C VAL A 154 4.08 -10.35 6.83
N GLY A 155 4.83 -10.90 5.87
CA GLY A 155 5.20 -10.24 4.62
C GLY A 155 4.04 -10.10 3.64
N PRO A 156 4.25 -9.38 2.51
CA PRO A 156 3.22 -9.18 1.49
C PRO A 156 2.64 -10.49 0.93
N ASP A 157 3.47 -11.52 0.84
CA ASP A 157 3.13 -12.87 0.37
C ASP A 157 2.37 -13.72 1.41
N GLY A 158 2.11 -13.17 2.60
CA GLY A 158 1.43 -13.86 3.68
C GLY A 158 2.32 -14.77 4.51
N LYS A 159 3.64 -14.81 4.27
CA LYS A 159 4.57 -15.62 5.05
C LYS A 159 5.10 -14.86 6.26
N THR A 160 5.30 -15.57 7.36
CA THR A 160 5.93 -15.00 8.56
C THR A 160 7.38 -14.61 8.26
N MET A 161 7.74 -13.39 8.65
CA MET A 161 9.11 -12.88 8.60
C MET A 161 9.68 -12.85 10.01
N ALA A 162 10.81 -13.53 10.23
CA ALA A 162 11.44 -13.59 11.54
C ALA A 162 11.79 -12.18 12.06
N GLY A 163 11.31 -11.83 13.25
CA GLY A 163 11.48 -10.49 13.84
C GLY A 163 10.59 -9.39 13.24
N GLY A 164 9.81 -9.69 12.21
CA GLY A 164 8.94 -8.75 11.52
C GLY A 164 9.67 -7.63 10.79
N HIS A 165 8.90 -6.67 10.28
CA HIS A 165 9.40 -5.59 9.46
C HIS A 165 8.48 -4.36 9.45
N GLY A 166 9.07 -3.20 9.18
CA GLY A 166 8.38 -1.99 8.74
C GLY A 166 8.46 -1.87 7.23
N ASN A 167 7.35 -2.09 6.53
CA ASN A 167 7.31 -2.06 5.06
C ASN A 167 7.32 -0.62 4.54
N ASN A 168 8.15 -0.32 3.53
CA ASN A 168 8.39 1.05 3.03
C ASN A 168 7.72 1.35 1.69
N GLY A 169 7.28 0.32 0.95
CA GLY A 169 6.74 0.46 -0.40
C GLY A 169 5.42 1.24 -0.48
N MET A 170 5.02 1.63 -1.70
CA MET A 170 3.72 2.27 -1.94
C MET A 170 2.56 1.28 -1.84
N ALA A 171 2.77 0.04 -2.31
CA ALA A 171 1.71 -0.96 -2.38
C ALA A 171 1.36 -1.55 -1.02
N HIS A 172 2.36 -2.03 -0.26
CA HIS A 172 2.14 -2.59 1.08
C HIS A 172 2.94 -1.93 2.20
N GLY A 173 3.49 -0.74 1.97
CA GLY A 173 4.30 -0.04 2.94
C GLY A 173 3.78 1.35 3.27
N ILE A 174 4.50 2.02 4.18
CA ILE A 174 4.10 3.28 4.79
C ILE A 174 4.03 4.45 3.80
N ALA A 175 4.63 4.32 2.61
CA ALA A 175 4.49 5.31 1.55
C ALA A 175 3.03 5.43 1.04
N GLY A 176 2.24 4.36 1.11
CA GLY A 176 0.81 4.39 0.80
C GLY A 176 -0.01 5.27 1.77
N PRO A 177 -0.01 4.97 3.09
CA PRO A 177 -0.60 5.82 4.11
C PRO A 177 -0.13 7.27 4.04
N LEU A 178 1.17 7.51 3.86
CA LEU A 178 1.72 8.85 3.67
C LEU A 178 1.03 9.58 2.50
N ALA A 179 0.99 8.94 1.32
CA ALA A 179 0.39 9.54 0.13
C ALA A 179 -1.09 9.92 0.34
N VAL A 180 -1.91 9.04 0.94
CA VAL A 180 -3.34 9.31 1.10
C VAL A 180 -3.62 10.39 2.16
N LEU A 181 -2.83 10.43 3.25
CA LEU A 181 -2.95 11.48 4.27
C LEU A 181 -2.61 12.86 3.68
N CYS A 182 -1.56 12.95 2.85
CA CYS A 182 -1.21 14.19 2.15
C CYS A 182 -2.27 14.61 1.13
N LEU A 183 -2.83 13.66 0.38
CA LEU A 183 -3.93 13.94 -0.55
C LEU A 183 -5.19 14.44 0.17
N ALA A 184 -5.51 13.88 1.34
CA ALA A 184 -6.61 14.34 2.17
C ALA A 184 -6.39 15.78 2.68
N LEU A 185 -5.20 16.10 3.21
CA LEU A 185 -4.85 17.47 3.62
C LEU A 185 -5.03 18.45 2.46
N ARG A 186 -4.53 18.11 1.27
CA ARG A 186 -4.66 18.95 0.07
C ARG A 186 -6.10 19.09 -0.43
N ALA A 187 -7.00 18.19 -0.05
CA ALA A 187 -8.42 18.27 -0.34
C ALA A 187 -9.21 18.99 0.76
N GLY A 188 -8.54 19.54 1.79
CA GLY A 188 -9.18 20.22 2.92
C GLY A 188 -9.78 19.26 3.95
N VAL A 189 -9.39 17.98 3.95
CA VAL A 189 -9.83 16.98 4.93
C VAL A 189 -8.70 16.68 5.90
N SER A 190 -8.87 17.11 7.14
CA SER A 190 -7.90 16.93 8.22
C SER A 190 -8.52 16.22 9.43
N VAL A 191 -7.74 15.34 10.07
CA VAL A 191 -8.04 14.74 11.38
C VAL A 191 -6.93 15.04 12.39
N PRO A 192 -7.19 14.95 13.71
CA PRO A 192 -6.16 15.18 14.73
C PRO A 192 -4.91 14.33 14.50
N GLY A 193 -3.72 14.94 14.64
CA GLY A 193 -2.43 14.26 14.49
C GLY A 193 -2.01 13.96 13.04
N GLN A 194 -2.78 14.35 12.03
CA GLN A 194 -2.50 14.00 10.63
C GLN A 194 -1.19 14.58 10.09
N GLU A 195 -0.89 15.85 10.36
CA GLU A 195 0.37 16.48 9.94
C GLU A 195 1.59 15.86 10.65
N GLU A 196 1.47 15.56 11.95
CA GLU A 196 2.52 14.88 12.72
C GLU A 196 2.79 13.46 12.17
N ALA A 197 1.73 12.72 11.84
CA ALA A 197 1.85 11.41 11.21
C ALA A 197 2.53 11.49 9.84
N VAL A 198 2.18 12.49 9.02
CA VAL A 198 2.86 12.77 7.74
C VAL A 198 4.35 13.00 7.97
N GLY A 199 4.73 13.88 8.92
CA GLY A 199 6.12 14.13 9.26
C GLY A 199 6.87 12.89 9.75
N THR A 200 6.22 12.07 10.58
CA THR A 200 6.77 10.79 11.08
C THR A 200 7.07 9.82 9.95
N PHE A 201 6.12 9.60 9.04
CA PHE A 201 6.30 8.66 7.92
C PHE A 201 7.32 9.18 6.91
N ALA A 202 7.31 10.48 6.64
CA ALA A 202 8.23 11.12 5.71
C ALA A 202 9.68 11.03 6.23
N THR A 203 9.91 11.34 7.51
CA THR A 203 11.22 11.22 8.18
C THR A 203 11.70 9.77 8.20
N TRP A 204 10.80 8.82 8.45
CA TRP A 204 11.13 7.40 8.39
C TRP A 204 11.60 7.00 6.99
N LEU A 205 10.89 7.42 5.94
CA LEU A 205 11.23 7.10 4.56
C LEU A 205 12.51 7.79 4.09
N ASP A 206 12.87 8.96 4.64
CA ASP A 206 14.18 9.59 4.39
C ASP A 206 15.32 8.68 4.88
N ARG A 207 15.14 8.04 6.04
CA ARG A 207 16.16 7.19 6.65
C ARG A 207 16.19 5.76 6.09
N HIS A 208 15.02 5.21 5.78
CA HIS A 208 14.87 3.78 5.50
C HIS A 208 14.32 3.45 4.11
N GLY A 209 13.85 4.45 3.35
CA GLY A 209 13.19 4.26 2.06
C GLY A 209 14.06 3.68 0.96
N ALA A 210 15.38 3.58 1.17
CA ALA A 210 16.26 2.84 0.26
C ALA A 210 15.98 1.32 0.28
N HIS A 211 15.48 0.78 1.39
CA HIS A 211 15.09 -0.61 1.53
C HIS A 211 13.58 -0.78 1.28
N TYR A 212 13.17 -1.91 0.71
CA TYR A 212 11.75 -2.26 0.63
C TYR A 212 11.09 -2.43 1.99
N TRP A 213 11.87 -2.87 2.98
CA TRP A 213 11.43 -2.98 4.36
C TRP A 213 12.59 -2.82 5.35
N SER A 214 12.28 -2.29 6.52
CA SER A 214 13.20 -2.19 7.64
C SER A 214 13.00 -3.35 8.61
N THR A 215 14.06 -4.10 8.93
CA THR A 215 14.03 -5.16 9.93
C THR A 215 14.51 -4.65 11.28
N ALA A 216 14.35 -5.46 12.34
CA ALA A 216 14.80 -5.06 13.68
C ALA A 216 16.32 -4.81 13.74
N ALA A 217 17.11 -5.37 12.81
CA ALA A 217 18.53 -5.07 12.68
C ALA A 217 18.76 -3.64 12.20
N HIS A 218 18.00 -3.18 11.20
CA HIS A 218 18.08 -1.80 10.69
C HIS A 218 17.73 -0.75 11.74
N LEU A 219 16.90 -1.10 12.74
CA LEU A 219 16.54 -0.21 13.85
C LEU A 219 17.64 -0.03 14.89
N LYS A 220 18.60 -0.97 14.99
CA LYS A 220 19.68 -0.94 15.99
C LYS A 220 20.89 -0.15 15.55
N THR A 221 20.98 0.18 14.27
CA THR A 221 22.12 0.85 13.66
C THR A 221 21.77 2.29 13.34
N ASP A 222 22.65 3.24 13.67
CA ASP A 222 22.41 4.65 13.34
C ASP A 222 22.36 4.89 11.83
N GLN A 223 23.17 4.15 11.08
CA GLN A 223 23.11 4.09 9.62
C GLN A 223 22.81 2.64 9.21
N PRO A 224 21.61 2.36 8.65
CA PRO A 224 21.35 1.05 8.08
C PRO A 224 22.34 0.78 6.93
N PRO A 225 22.73 -0.49 6.72
CA PRO A 225 23.62 -0.85 5.63
C PRO A 225 23.06 -0.37 4.29
N ALA A 226 23.94 -0.04 3.33
CA ALA A 226 23.49 0.39 2.00
C ALA A 226 22.54 -0.66 1.40
N ALA A 227 21.37 -0.22 0.94
CA ALA A 227 20.42 -1.11 0.31
C ALA A 227 21.02 -1.73 -0.94
N GLU A 228 20.80 -3.03 -1.13
CA GLU A 228 21.15 -3.66 -2.39
C GLU A 228 20.39 -2.96 -3.53
N PRO A 229 21.01 -2.81 -4.71
CA PRO A 229 20.35 -2.17 -5.84
C PRO A 229 19.07 -2.92 -6.24
N ALA A 230 17.93 -2.42 -5.78
CA ALA A 230 16.62 -3.06 -5.95
C ALA A 230 15.94 -2.66 -7.28
N ARG A 231 14.82 -3.32 -7.60
CA ARG A 231 13.97 -2.97 -8.76
C ARG A 231 13.41 -1.56 -8.55
N GLN A 232 13.41 -0.77 -9.61
CA GLN A 232 12.77 0.55 -9.59
C GLN A 232 11.33 0.38 -10.05
N SER A 233 10.39 0.27 -9.11
CA SER A 233 8.97 0.12 -9.41
C SER A 233 8.11 1.05 -8.55
N TRP A 234 6.87 1.28 -8.98
CA TRP A 234 5.91 2.06 -8.22
C TRP A 234 5.55 1.37 -6.89
N CYS A 235 5.32 0.04 -6.90
CA CYS A 235 4.86 -0.68 -5.71
C CYS A 235 5.95 -0.82 -4.64
N TYR A 236 7.19 -1.10 -5.07
CA TYR A 236 8.38 -1.25 -4.25
C TYR A 236 9.58 -0.64 -4.98
N GLY A 237 10.05 0.50 -4.50
CA GLY A 237 11.19 1.20 -5.07
C GLY A 237 11.11 2.71 -4.91
N GLN A 238 12.17 3.37 -5.34
CA GLN A 238 12.30 4.82 -5.20
C GLN A 238 11.23 5.63 -5.93
N PRO A 239 10.68 5.24 -7.11
CA PRO A 239 9.66 6.05 -7.77
C PRO A 239 8.39 6.24 -6.92
N GLY A 240 7.90 5.17 -6.29
CA GLY A 240 6.73 5.25 -5.41
C GLY A 240 7.02 6.08 -4.16
N ILE A 241 8.17 5.86 -3.53
CA ILE A 241 8.59 6.58 -2.31
C ILE A 241 8.81 8.07 -2.61
N ALA A 242 9.48 8.41 -3.71
CA ALA A 242 9.67 9.79 -4.15
C ALA A 242 8.32 10.49 -4.37
N ARG A 243 7.33 9.82 -4.97
CA ARG A 243 5.99 10.39 -5.09
C ARG A 243 5.32 10.63 -3.74
N ALA A 244 5.47 9.72 -2.78
CA ALA A 244 4.93 9.93 -1.42
C ALA A 244 5.63 11.11 -0.72
N GLN A 245 6.95 11.23 -0.86
CA GLN A 245 7.72 12.35 -0.33
C GLN A 245 7.34 13.70 -0.97
N GLN A 246 7.13 13.71 -2.29
CA GLN A 246 6.65 14.90 -2.99
C GLN A 246 5.25 15.30 -2.51
N LEU A 247 4.34 14.34 -2.26
CA LEU A 247 3.02 14.64 -1.72
C LEU A 247 3.10 15.21 -0.30
N ALA A 248 3.99 14.70 0.54
CA ALA A 248 4.27 15.26 1.87
C ALA A 248 4.78 16.69 1.77
N ALA A 249 5.74 16.93 0.88
CA ALA A 249 6.27 18.26 0.61
C ALA A 249 5.20 19.26 0.16
N LEU A 250 4.32 18.85 -0.75
CA LEU A 250 3.22 19.68 -1.23
C LEU A 250 2.15 19.93 -0.16
N ALA A 251 1.90 18.98 0.73
CA ALA A 251 0.92 19.14 1.81
C ALA A 251 1.45 20.04 2.93
N LEU A 252 2.75 20.00 3.22
CA LEU A 252 3.38 20.75 4.32
C LEU A 252 4.12 22.03 3.87
N GLY A 253 4.18 22.32 2.56
CA GLY A 253 4.88 23.49 2.02
C GLY A 253 6.41 23.38 2.06
N ASP A 254 6.98 22.18 2.12
CA ASP A 254 8.42 21.92 2.20
C ASP A 254 9.05 21.91 0.79
N THR A 255 9.64 23.04 0.38
CA THR A 255 10.24 23.19 -0.96
C THR A 255 11.49 22.33 -1.16
N ALA A 256 12.28 22.10 -0.10
CA ALA A 256 13.50 21.29 -0.18
C ALA A 256 13.17 19.81 -0.39
N ARG A 257 12.22 19.26 0.37
CA ARG A 257 11.75 17.87 0.18
C ARG A 257 11.10 17.68 -1.19
N ARG A 258 10.37 18.70 -1.68
CA ARG A 258 9.82 18.66 -3.04
C ARG A 258 10.92 18.50 -4.08
N GLN A 259 11.95 19.35 -4.02
CA GLN A 259 13.07 19.31 -4.96
C GLN A 259 13.79 17.95 -4.89
N ALA A 260 14.13 17.48 -3.69
CA ALA A 260 14.81 16.20 -3.51
C ALA A 260 14.01 15.00 -4.07
N ALA A 261 12.68 15.03 -3.94
CA ALA A 261 11.81 14.00 -4.51
C ALA A 261 11.77 14.07 -6.05
N GLU A 262 11.75 15.27 -6.62
CA GLU A 262 11.80 15.50 -8.08
C GLU A 262 13.16 15.06 -8.66
N ASP A 263 14.27 15.46 -8.02
CA ASP A 263 15.65 15.07 -8.38
C ASP A 263 15.83 13.55 -8.34
N THR A 264 15.20 12.85 -7.39
CA THR A 264 15.24 11.39 -7.29
C THR A 264 14.64 10.75 -8.54
N VAL A 265 13.47 11.23 -8.99
CA VAL A 265 12.81 10.70 -10.18
C VAL A 265 13.59 11.07 -11.44
N GLU A 266 14.09 12.31 -11.54
CA GLU A 266 14.96 12.75 -12.64
C GLU A 266 16.20 11.86 -12.76
N THR A 267 16.89 11.61 -11.65
CA THR A 267 18.07 10.72 -11.61
C THR A 267 17.72 9.32 -12.08
N ILE A 268 16.57 8.78 -11.67
CA ILE A 268 16.11 7.45 -12.10
C ILE A 268 15.87 7.39 -13.62
N LEU A 269 15.33 8.46 -14.20
CA LEU A 269 14.97 8.51 -15.62
C LEU A 269 16.15 8.87 -16.54
N THR A 270 17.15 9.59 -16.02
CA THR A 270 18.31 10.08 -16.80
C THR A 270 19.55 9.19 -16.69
N ASP A 271 19.71 8.42 -15.61
CA ASP A 271 20.78 7.43 -15.46
C ASP A 271 20.40 6.12 -16.17
N PRO A 272 21.11 5.71 -17.25
CA PRO A 272 20.78 4.49 -17.99
C PRO A 272 20.78 3.21 -17.14
N LEU A 273 21.64 3.13 -16.12
CA LEU A 273 21.71 1.96 -15.23
C LEU A 273 20.52 1.88 -14.27
N ARG A 274 19.98 3.04 -13.87
CA ARG A 274 18.75 3.10 -13.05
C ARG A 274 17.52 2.90 -13.90
N LEU A 275 17.48 3.51 -15.09
CA LEU A 275 16.37 3.37 -16.03
C LEU A 275 16.20 1.92 -16.47
N ALA A 276 17.29 1.18 -16.71
CA ALA A 276 17.24 -0.26 -17.04
C ALA A 276 16.56 -1.12 -15.94
N ARG A 277 16.48 -0.61 -14.70
CA ARG A 277 15.82 -1.28 -13.57
C ARG A 277 14.33 -0.95 -13.47
N ILE A 278 13.83 0.01 -14.26
CA ILE A 278 12.40 0.24 -14.51
C ILE A 278 11.97 -0.73 -15.62
N THR A 279 11.97 -2.03 -15.34
CA THR A 279 11.70 -3.04 -16.36
C THR A 279 10.22 -3.44 -16.40
N PRO A 280 9.58 -3.49 -17.58
CA PRO A 280 8.31 -4.16 -17.81
C PRO A 280 8.57 -5.63 -18.18
N ASP A 281 9.15 -6.45 -17.30
CA ASP A 281 9.47 -7.84 -17.65
C ASP A 281 8.69 -8.84 -16.79
N ARG A 282 7.75 -9.56 -17.43
CA ARG A 282 6.89 -10.61 -16.85
C ARG A 282 7.68 -11.83 -16.35
N ARG A 283 8.99 -11.89 -16.57
CA ARG A 283 9.82 -13.06 -16.24
C ARG A 283 10.45 -13.06 -14.84
N ARG A 284 10.34 -11.97 -14.07
CA ARG A 284 10.95 -11.84 -12.72
C ARG A 284 9.95 -11.68 -11.57
N GLU A 285 8.67 -11.94 -11.78
CA GLU A 285 7.65 -11.90 -10.71
C GLU A 285 7.95 -12.89 -9.57
N ALA A 286 8.69 -13.97 -9.82
CA ALA A 286 9.08 -14.95 -8.80
C ALA A 286 10.40 -14.65 -8.07
N ALA A 287 11.25 -13.75 -8.58
CA ALA A 287 12.64 -13.60 -8.13
C ALA A 287 12.89 -12.38 -7.23
N GLY A 288 12.06 -11.34 -7.33
CA GLY A 288 12.20 -10.12 -6.52
C GLY A 288 11.93 -10.32 -5.02
N ASP A 289 11.19 -11.38 -4.67
CA ASP A 289 10.87 -11.76 -3.29
C ASP A 289 12.03 -12.54 -2.62
N GLN A 290 12.90 -13.17 -3.42
CA GLN A 290 13.97 -14.04 -2.93
C GLN A 290 15.31 -13.32 -2.69
N GLY A 291 15.60 -12.24 -3.44
CA GLY A 291 16.91 -11.55 -3.37
C GLY A 291 17.21 -10.95 -2.00
N GLN A 292 16.24 -10.28 -1.38
CA GLN A 292 16.42 -9.69 -0.05
C GLN A 292 16.25 -10.72 1.08
N GLN A 293 15.45 -11.78 0.88
CA GLN A 293 15.34 -12.88 1.85
C GLN A 293 16.63 -13.73 1.93
N ALA A 294 17.37 -13.85 0.83
CA ALA A 294 18.65 -14.55 0.80
C ALA A 294 19.77 -13.75 1.49
N ALA A 295 19.78 -12.43 1.39
CA ALA A 295 20.78 -11.56 2.02
C ALA A 295 20.65 -11.50 3.57
N ASP A 296 19.44 -11.71 4.11
CA ASP A 296 19.18 -11.69 5.56
C ASP A 296 19.45 -13.07 6.23
N GLN A 297 19.63 -14.12 5.44
CA GLN A 297 20.16 -15.41 5.89
C GLN A 297 21.69 -15.38 5.78
N GLY A 298 22.36 -14.71 6.74
CA GLY A 298 23.81 -14.71 6.82
C GLY A 298 24.42 -16.13 6.72
N PRO A 299 25.71 -16.25 6.30
CA PRO A 299 26.30 -17.54 5.95
C PRO A 299 26.18 -18.53 7.10
N ARG A 300 25.54 -19.67 6.83
CA ARG A 300 25.54 -20.82 7.75
C ARG A 300 26.99 -21.21 7.97
N ARG A 301 27.51 -20.97 9.18
CA ARG A 301 28.76 -21.57 9.62
C ARG A 301 28.53 -23.06 9.77
N ASP A 302 28.94 -23.81 8.76
CA ASP A 302 29.08 -25.26 8.85
C ASP A 302 30.08 -25.58 9.96
N ARG A 303 29.57 -25.96 11.13
CA ARG A 303 30.37 -26.66 12.13
C ARG A 303 30.47 -28.11 11.69
N HIS A 304 31.56 -28.43 11.01
CA HIS A 304 32.03 -29.80 10.90
C HIS A 304 32.46 -30.29 12.30
N PRO A 305 32.00 -31.45 12.77
CA PRO A 305 32.58 -32.08 13.95
C PRO A 305 33.87 -32.79 13.55
N LEU A 306 35.00 -32.35 14.10
CA LEU A 306 36.23 -33.13 14.12
C LEU A 306 36.34 -33.81 15.48
N ARG A 307 36.24 -35.15 15.42
CA ARG A 307 36.62 -36.20 16.38
C ARG A 307 35.86 -36.30 17.69
#